data_AF-A0A1I0K7J6-F1
#
_entry.id   AF-A0A1I0K7J6-F1
#
_cell.length_a   1.000
_cell.length_b   1.000
_cell.length_c   1.000
_cell.angle_alpha   90.00
_cell.angle_beta   90.00
_cell.angle_gamma   90.00
#
_symmetry.space_group_name_H-M   'P 1'
#
loop_
_entity.id
_entity.type
_entity.pdbx_description
1 polymer ?
#
loop_
_entity_poly.entity_id
_entity_poly.type
_entity_poly.pdbx_seq_one_letter_code
_entity_poly.pdbx_strand_id
1 'polypeptide(L)'
;MPLLAAFLHTSTRGKRTLLPRRFLFLALGFCWAGDIALGLPGHDLFLVGMAAFGFAHLCYIRTFLEGVRWKRLNRRKAVMYGFPFAVYGYTLYPVIAAHMTGGDLRYRLPMLIYMALVLTSALSGFLRTLQFRSSSSTPVLAGAVLFVLSDSIVALSRFVFPLPAMNFAIMATYLFAQYLIVKGCVLATPVEPPELRMPLSPAAA
;
A
#
# COMPACT_ATOMS: atom_id res chain seq x y z
N MET A 1 -2.16 9.04 9.80
CA MET A 1 -1.17 9.23 8.72
C MET A 1 -0.08 10.27 9.01
N PRO A 2 -0.35 11.48 9.54
CA PRO A 2 0.69 12.51 9.75
C PRO A 2 1.87 12.06 10.63
N LEU A 3 1.60 11.29 11.69
CA LEU A 3 2.63 10.71 12.55
C LEU A 3 3.55 9.72 11.79
N LEU A 4 2.98 8.88 10.91
CA LEU A 4 3.77 7.99 10.07
C LEU A 4 4.61 8.75 9.05
N ALA A 5 4.08 9.84 8.49
CA ALA A 5 4.84 10.72 7.61
C ALA A 5 6.01 11.40 8.37
N ALA A 6 5.77 11.89 9.59
CA ALA A 6 6.83 12.44 10.44
C ALA A 6 7.89 11.39 10.81
N PHE A 7 7.48 10.17 11.15
CA PHE A 7 8.36 9.04 11.40
C PHE A 7 9.21 8.67 10.16
N LEU A 8 8.58 8.62 8.99
CA LEU A 8 9.28 8.40 7.72
C LEU A 8 10.30 9.49 7.44
N HIS A 9 9.92 10.76 7.63
CA HIS A 9 10.79 11.91 7.42
C HIS A 9 12.02 11.86 8.32
N THR A 10 11.82 11.74 9.63
CA THR A 10 12.88 11.72 10.64
C THR A 10 13.82 10.52 10.48
N SER A 11 13.28 9.34 10.19
CA SER A 11 14.08 8.10 10.07
C SER A 11 14.95 8.05 8.81
N THR A 12 14.56 8.78 7.76
CA THR A 12 15.22 8.77 6.45
C THR A 12 15.86 10.11 6.07
N ARG A 13 15.84 11.10 6.96
CA ARG A 13 16.45 12.42 6.72
C ARG A 13 17.96 12.27 6.49
N GLY A 14 18.47 12.88 5.41
CA GLY A 14 19.88 12.80 5.03
C GLY A 14 20.35 11.44 4.51
N LYS A 15 19.50 10.40 4.50
CA LYS A 15 19.85 9.06 4.02
C LYS A 15 19.34 8.85 2.59
N ARG A 16 20.13 8.19 1.75
CA ARG A 16 19.62 7.66 0.48
C ARG A 16 18.73 6.44 0.75
N THR A 17 17.48 6.45 0.30
CA THR A 17 16.56 5.31 0.40
C THR A 17 16.49 4.59 -0.94
N LEU A 18 16.48 3.25 -0.93
CA LEU A 18 16.26 2.46 -2.16
C LEU A 18 14.83 2.54 -2.68
N LEU A 19 13.88 2.94 -1.82
CA LEU A 19 12.49 3.20 -2.18
C LEU A 19 12.27 4.71 -2.41
N PRO A 20 11.44 5.10 -3.39
CA PRO A 20 11.24 6.50 -3.75
C PRO A 20 10.31 7.19 -2.74
N ARG A 21 10.91 7.79 -1.71
CA ARG A 21 10.21 8.41 -0.57
C ARG A 21 9.09 9.39 -0.95
N ARG A 22 9.25 10.12 -2.05
CA ARG A 22 8.23 11.06 -2.56
C ARG A 22 6.87 10.41 -2.81
N PHE A 23 6.85 9.21 -3.41
CA PHE A 23 5.61 8.50 -3.70
C PHE A 23 5.01 7.92 -2.43
N LEU A 24 5.84 7.53 -1.45
CA LEU A 24 5.33 7.09 -0.16
C LEU A 24 4.67 8.24 0.62
N PHE A 25 5.22 9.45 0.58
CA PHE A 25 4.56 10.63 1.16
C PHE A 25 3.24 10.96 0.46
N LEU A 26 3.20 10.91 -0.88
CA LEU A 26 1.97 11.10 -1.63
C LEU A 26 0.93 10.02 -1.26
N ALA A 27 1.34 8.76 -1.15
CA ALA A 27 0.45 7.68 -0.73
C ALA A 27 -0.15 7.93 0.65
N LEU A 28 0.67 8.31 1.64
CA LEU A 28 0.20 8.66 2.98
C LEU A 28 -0.74 9.87 2.99
N GLY A 29 -0.49 10.87 2.14
CA GLY A 29 -1.37 12.03 1.97
C GLY A 29 -2.72 11.65 1.37
N PHE A 30 -2.72 10.82 0.33
CA PHE A 30 -3.95 10.32 -0.29
C PHE A 30 -4.74 9.40 0.65
N CYS A 31 -4.07 8.51 1.38
CA CYS A 31 -4.67 7.69 2.41
C CYS A 31 -5.32 8.55 3.51
N TRP A 32 -4.66 9.62 3.95
CA TRP A 32 -5.24 10.55 4.91
C TRP A 32 -6.46 11.28 4.38
N ALA A 33 -6.42 11.74 3.13
CA ALA A 33 -7.57 12.35 2.47
C ALA A 33 -8.72 11.34 2.32
N GLY A 34 -8.40 10.08 2.02
CA GLY A 34 -9.36 8.97 1.98
C GLY A 34 -10.03 8.72 3.33
N ASP A 35 -9.25 8.67 4.41
CA ASP A 35 -9.75 8.54 5.78
C ASP A 35 -10.73 9.68 6.15
N ILE A 36 -10.40 10.93 5.78
CA ILE A 36 -11.26 12.09 6.01
C ILE A 36 -12.56 11.96 5.22
N ALA A 37 -12.48 11.61 3.93
CA ALA A 37 -13.65 11.47 3.08
C ALA A 37 -14.58 10.33 3.57
N LEU A 38 -14.04 9.18 3.97
CA LEU A 38 -14.83 8.07 4.50
C LEU A 38 -15.43 8.35 5.89
N GLY A 39 -14.77 9.19 6.70
CA GLY A 39 -15.22 9.53 8.05
C GLY A 39 -16.35 10.57 8.09
N LEU A 40 -16.61 11.27 6.98
CA LEU A 40 -17.64 12.30 6.89
C LEU A 40 -18.95 11.74 6.31
N PRO A 41 -20.12 12.23 6.77
CA PRO A 41 -21.40 11.81 6.22
C PRO A 41 -21.57 12.35 4.80
N GLY A 42 -21.78 11.45 3.83
CA GLY A 42 -22.08 11.84 2.46
C GLY A 42 -22.00 10.69 1.47
N HIS A 43 -23.05 10.51 0.65
CA HIS A 43 -23.10 9.42 -0.34
C HIS A 43 -21.98 9.51 -1.38
N ASP A 44 -21.58 10.70 -1.80
CA ASP A 44 -20.52 10.89 -2.81
C ASP A 44 -19.11 10.87 -2.19
N LEU A 45 -19.00 11.10 -0.88
CA LEU A 45 -17.72 11.06 -0.18
C LEU A 45 -17.10 9.65 -0.12
N PHE A 46 -17.93 8.60 -0.18
CA PHE A 46 -17.43 7.23 -0.36
C PHE A 46 -16.65 7.07 -1.68
N LEU A 47 -17.15 7.66 -2.77
CA LEU A 47 -16.49 7.60 -4.08
C LEU A 47 -15.20 8.43 -4.07
N VAL A 48 -15.22 9.61 -3.43
CA VAL A 48 -14.04 10.45 -3.23
C VAL A 48 -12.97 9.73 -2.42
N GLY A 49 -13.37 9.08 -1.31
CA GLY A 49 -12.48 8.29 -0.47
C GLY A 49 -11.86 7.13 -1.24
N MET A 50 -12.67 6.36 -1.96
CA MET A 50 -12.20 5.27 -2.82
C MET A 50 -11.21 5.76 -3.90
N ALA A 51 -11.51 6.91 -4.53
CA ALA A 51 -10.60 7.51 -5.51
C ALA A 51 -9.27 7.91 -4.85
N ALA A 52 -9.31 8.55 -3.69
CA ALA A 52 -8.12 8.94 -2.94
C ALA A 52 -7.26 7.72 -2.58
N PHE A 53 -7.85 6.66 -2.01
CA PHE A 53 -7.12 5.41 -1.77
C PHE A 53 -6.60 4.78 -3.06
N GLY A 54 -7.35 4.84 -4.17
CA GLY A 54 -6.89 4.38 -5.48
C GLY A 54 -5.59 5.07 -5.92
N PHE A 55 -5.51 6.40 -5.76
CA PHE A 55 -4.28 7.16 -6.01
C PHE A 55 -3.16 6.79 -5.04
N ALA A 56 -3.47 6.47 -3.78
CA ALA A 56 -2.48 5.94 -2.85
C ALA A 56 -1.90 4.60 -3.34
N HIS A 57 -2.74 3.68 -3.84
CA HIS A 57 -2.28 2.40 -4.41
C HIS A 57 -1.42 2.58 -5.66
N LEU A 58 -1.73 3.54 -6.53
CA LEU A 58 -0.83 3.90 -7.65
C LEU A 58 0.55 4.34 -7.15
N CYS A 59 0.58 5.16 -6.09
CA CYS A 59 1.83 5.58 -5.45
C CYS A 59 2.58 4.40 -4.81
N TYR A 60 1.88 3.47 -4.16
CA TYR A 60 2.49 2.24 -3.61
C TYR A 60 3.04 1.33 -4.70
N ILE A 61 2.29 1.10 -5.79
CA ILE A 61 2.74 0.31 -6.95
C ILE A 61 4.06 0.91 -7.48
N ARG A 62 4.07 2.22 -7.74
CA ARG A 62 5.27 2.92 -8.22
C ARG A 62 6.43 2.80 -7.22
N THR A 63 6.15 2.84 -5.92
CA THR A 63 7.15 2.66 -4.86
C THR A 63 7.72 1.24 -4.86
N PHE A 64 6.88 0.21 -4.88
CA PHE A 64 7.29 -1.18 -4.74
C PHE A 64 8.03 -1.70 -5.96
N LEU A 65 7.63 -1.25 -7.15
CA LEU A 65 8.28 -1.61 -8.41
C LEU A 65 9.60 -0.86 -8.67
N GLU A 66 10.01 0.07 -7.81
CA GLU A 66 11.30 0.73 -7.95
C GLU A 66 12.46 -0.28 -7.90
N GLY A 67 13.32 -0.23 -8.92
CA GLY A 67 14.46 -1.12 -9.10
C GLY A 67 14.12 -2.56 -9.50
N VAL A 68 12.84 -2.93 -9.60
CA VAL A 68 12.42 -4.24 -10.11
C VAL A 68 12.85 -4.34 -11.58
N ARG A 69 13.56 -5.41 -11.93
CA ARG A 69 14.09 -5.65 -13.28
C ARG A 69 13.30 -6.78 -13.92
N TRP A 70 12.32 -6.41 -14.74
CA TRP A 70 11.37 -7.34 -15.38
C TRP A 70 12.02 -8.50 -16.13
N LYS A 71 13.17 -8.25 -16.80
CA LYS A 71 13.92 -9.30 -17.51
C LYS A 71 14.50 -10.39 -16.59
N ARG A 72 14.69 -10.08 -15.30
CA ARG A 72 15.24 -11.01 -14.29
C ARG A 72 14.16 -11.65 -13.42
N LEU A 73 12.90 -11.26 -13.59
CA LEU A 73 11.80 -11.89 -12.89
C LEU A 73 11.53 -13.26 -13.50
N ASN A 74 11.46 -14.27 -12.63
CA ASN A 74 10.97 -15.58 -13.04
C ASN A 74 9.47 -15.47 -13.33
N ARG A 75 9.09 -15.42 -14.62
CA ARG A 75 7.71 -15.25 -15.08
C ARG A 75 6.77 -16.32 -14.51
N ARG A 76 7.23 -17.58 -14.43
CA ARG A 76 6.43 -18.66 -13.85
C ARG A 76 6.10 -18.39 -12.38
N LYS A 77 7.08 -17.95 -11.58
CA LYS A 77 6.83 -17.53 -10.19
C LYS A 77 5.89 -16.32 -10.15
N ALA A 78 6.14 -15.29 -10.95
CA ALA A 78 5.28 -14.10 -10.99
C ALA A 78 3.80 -14.45 -11.28
N VAL A 79 3.53 -15.33 -12.25
CA VAL A 79 2.17 -15.81 -12.56
C VAL A 79 1.62 -16.67 -11.43
N MET A 80 2.40 -17.65 -10.93
CA MET A 80 1.97 -18.55 -9.86
C MET A 80 1.56 -17.80 -8.59
N TYR A 81 2.26 -16.73 -8.25
CA TYR A 81 1.96 -15.91 -7.08
C TYR A 81 0.98 -14.76 -7.35
N GLY A 82 0.83 -14.34 -8.62
CA GLY A 82 -0.26 -13.45 -9.03
C GLY A 82 -1.62 -14.17 -9.03
N PHE A 83 -1.63 -15.47 -9.27
CA PHE A 83 -2.85 -16.28 -9.36
C PHE A 83 -3.73 -16.21 -8.10
N PRO A 84 -3.20 -16.37 -6.86
CA PRO A 84 -3.99 -16.18 -5.65
C PRO A 84 -4.69 -14.82 -5.55
N PHE A 85 -4.03 -13.72 -5.94
CA PHE A 85 -4.65 -12.39 -5.92
C PHE A 85 -5.75 -12.27 -6.98
N ALA A 86 -5.54 -12.85 -8.16
CA ALA A 86 -6.55 -12.87 -9.22
C ALA A 86 -7.78 -13.70 -8.80
N VAL A 87 -7.57 -14.89 -8.23
CA VAL A 87 -8.65 -15.73 -7.69
C VAL A 87 -9.38 -15.02 -6.55
N TYR A 88 -8.65 -14.37 -5.65
CA TYR A 88 -9.24 -13.60 -4.56
C TYR A 88 -10.16 -12.48 -5.08
N GLY A 89 -9.68 -11.66 -6.02
CA GLY A 89 -10.51 -10.62 -6.63
C GLY A 89 -11.71 -11.19 -7.40
N TYR A 90 -11.48 -12.27 -8.17
CA TYR A 90 -12.53 -12.93 -8.96
C TYR A 90 -13.62 -13.55 -8.10
N THR A 91 -13.30 -14.01 -6.89
CA THR A 91 -14.27 -14.59 -5.95
C THR A 91 -14.95 -13.53 -5.09
N LEU A 92 -14.22 -12.52 -4.63
CA LEU A 92 -14.76 -11.48 -3.73
C LEU A 92 -15.64 -10.47 -4.47
N TYR A 93 -15.24 -10.00 -5.65
CA TYR A 93 -15.98 -8.93 -6.34
C TYR A 93 -17.42 -9.32 -6.71
N PRO A 94 -17.71 -10.50 -7.27
CA PRO A 94 -19.09 -10.90 -7.56
C PRO A 94 -19.98 -10.92 -6.32
N VAL A 95 -19.44 -11.35 -5.17
CA VAL A 95 -20.18 -11.34 -3.90
C VAL A 95 -20.59 -9.91 -3.53
N ILE A 96 -19.65 -8.96 -3.59
CA ILE A 96 -19.94 -7.55 -3.28
C ILE A 96 -20.90 -6.95 -4.33
N ALA A 97 -20.62 -7.16 -5.62
CA ALA A 97 -21.39 -6.58 -6.72
C ALA A 97 -22.84 -7.06 -6.77
N ALA A 98 -23.10 -8.31 -6.36
CA ALA A 98 -24.44 -8.86 -6.24
C ALA A 98 -25.30 -8.13 -5.21
N HIS A 99 -24.69 -7.55 -4.17
CA HIS A 99 -25.39 -6.79 -3.14
C HIS A 99 -25.52 -5.29 -3.46
N MET A 100 -24.80 -4.79 -4.47
CA MET A 100 -24.98 -3.42 -4.97
C MET A 100 -26.28 -3.32 -5.78
N THR A 101 -27.32 -2.73 -5.19
CA THR A 101 -28.64 -2.54 -5.78
C THR A 101 -29.06 -1.06 -5.79
N GLY A 102 -30.03 -0.69 -6.63
CA GLY A 102 -30.53 0.69 -6.72
C GLY A 102 -29.42 1.72 -6.97
N GLY A 103 -29.33 2.73 -6.10
CA GLY A 103 -28.32 3.79 -6.19
C GLY A 103 -26.87 3.31 -6.06
N ASP A 104 -26.64 2.12 -5.49
CA ASP A 104 -25.28 1.59 -5.30
C ASP A 104 -24.67 1.02 -6.59
N LEU A 105 -25.48 0.82 -7.63
CA LEU A 105 -24.99 0.35 -8.95
C LEU A 105 -23.88 1.23 -9.51
N ARG A 106 -23.89 2.53 -9.19
CA ARG A 106 -22.86 3.50 -9.59
C ARG A 106 -21.47 3.18 -9.05
N TYR A 107 -21.37 2.38 -7.99
CA TYR A 107 -20.08 2.01 -7.40
C TYR A 107 -19.45 0.77 -8.04
N ARG A 108 -20.17 0.00 -8.87
CA ARG A 108 -19.65 -1.27 -9.45
C ARG A 108 -18.35 -1.08 -10.21
N LEU A 109 -18.34 -0.19 -11.21
CA LEU A 109 -17.16 0.06 -12.02
C LEU A 109 -16.02 0.71 -11.20
N PRO A 110 -16.25 1.77 -10.40
CA PRO A 110 -15.22 2.31 -9.50
C PRO A 110 -14.62 1.26 -8.56
N MET A 111 -15.46 0.41 -7.96
CA MET A 111 -15.02 -0.62 -7.02
C MET A 111 -14.20 -1.70 -7.71
N LEU A 112 -14.56 -2.10 -8.93
CA LEU A 112 -13.77 -3.04 -9.73
C LEU A 112 -12.37 -2.50 -10.02
N ILE A 113 -12.29 -1.24 -10.48
CA ILE A 113 -11.02 -0.56 -10.76
C ILE A 113 -10.20 -0.44 -9.47
N TYR A 114 -10.84 -0.01 -8.38
CA TYR A 114 -10.21 0.13 -7.08
C TYR A 114 -9.63 -1.19 -6.58
N MET A 115 -10.43 -2.27 -6.59
CA MET A 115 -9.98 -3.60 -6.18
C MET A 115 -8.79 -4.07 -7.02
N ALA A 116 -8.81 -3.82 -8.33
CA ALA A 116 -7.68 -4.14 -9.20
C ALA A 116 -6.40 -3.38 -8.79
N LEU A 117 -6.51 -2.09 -8.43
CA LEU A 117 -5.38 -1.30 -7.93
C LEU A 117 -4.83 -1.85 -6.61
N VAL A 118 -5.72 -2.15 -5.65
CA VAL A 118 -5.36 -2.71 -4.34
C VAL A 118 -4.59 -4.03 -4.51
N LEU A 119 -5.14 -4.97 -5.29
CA LEU A 119 -4.50 -6.26 -5.56
C LEU A 119 -3.19 -6.12 -6.35
N THR A 120 -3.14 -5.19 -7.30
CA THR A 120 -1.90 -4.90 -8.06
C THR A 120 -0.81 -4.34 -7.16
N SER A 121 -1.16 -3.53 -6.15
CA SER A 121 -0.21 -3.04 -5.16
C SER A 121 0.37 -4.16 -4.30
N ALA A 122 -0.45 -5.12 -3.87
CA ALA A 122 0.01 -6.31 -3.14
C ALA A 122 0.90 -7.20 -4.00
N LEU A 123 0.51 -7.44 -5.25
CA LEU A 123 1.33 -8.16 -6.22
C LEU A 123 2.67 -7.45 -6.46
N SER A 124 2.68 -6.12 -6.54
CA SER A 124 3.90 -5.34 -6.71
C SER A 124 4.86 -5.49 -5.51
N GLY A 125 4.34 -5.46 -4.28
CA GLY A 125 5.11 -5.76 -3.06
C GLY A 125 5.67 -7.18 -3.06
N PHE A 126 4.92 -8.14 -3.59
CA PHE A 126 5.35 -9.51 -3.74
C PHE A 126 6.47 -9.66 -4.78
N LEU A 127 6.33 -9.09 -5.98
CA LEU A 127 7.35 -9.11 -7.03
C LEU A 127 8.67 -8.49 -6.56
N ARG A 128 8.59 -7.40 -5.80
CA ARG A 128 9.74 -6.82 -5.12
C ARG A 128 10.41 -7.82 -4.19
N THR A 129 9.62 -8.49 -3.35
CA THR A 129 10.12 -9.49 -2.38
C THR A 129 10.84 -10.64 -3.06
N LEU A 130 10.33 -11.12 -4.20
CA LEU A 130 10.98 -12.16 -4.98
C LEU A 130 12.38 -11.76 -5.47
N GLN A 131 12.56 -10.51 -5.89
CA GLN A 131 13.79 -10.07 -6.52
C GLN A 131 14.85 -9.57 -5.52
N PHE A 132 14.45 -8.86 -4.46
CA PHE A 132 15.40 -8.22 -3.54
C PHE A 132 15.67 -9.04 -2.27
N ARG A 133 14.69 -9.81 -1.76
CA ARG A 133 14.81 -10.64 -0.55
C ARG A 133 15.57 -9.97 0.61
N SER A 134 15.30 -8.69 0.88
CA SER A 134 15.98 -7.92 1.92
C SER A 134 15.11 -7.79 3.18
N SER A 135 15.69 -7.25 4.25
CA SER A 135 14.96 -6.93 5.50
C SER A 135 13.76 -5.99 5.28
N SER A 136 13.77 -5.21 4.20
CA SER A 136 12.66 -4.35 3.75
C SER A 136 11.50 -5.14 3.11
N SER A 137 11.76 -6.30 2.52
CA SER A 137 10.79 -7.03 1.69
C SER A 137 9.61 -7.57 2.49
N THR A 138 9.87 -8.28 3.58
CA THR A 138 8.82 -8.88 4.44
C THR A 138 7.82 -7.84 4.97
N PRO A 139 8.23 -6.72 5.60
CA PRO A 139 7.27 -5.74 6.10
C PRO A 139 6.48 -5.04 4.97
N VAL A 140 7.10 -4.75 3.82
CA VAL A 140 6.36 -4.19 2.67
C VAL A 140 5.26 -5.15 2.19
N LEU A 141 5.59 -6.43 2.01
CA LEU A 141 4.62 -7.43 1.54
C LEU A 141 3.51 -7.67 2.58
N ALA A 142 3.87 -7.87 3.84
CA ALA A 142 2.91 -8.08 4.91
C ALA A 142 1.95 -6.88 5.05
N GLY A 143 2.49 -5.66 4.96
CA GLY A 143 1.69 -4.45 4.97
C GLY A 143 0.74 -4.35 3.77
N ALA A 144 1.21 -4.65 2.56
CA ALA A 144 0.36 -4.62 1.37
C ALA A 144 -0.77 -5.68 1.42
N VAL A 145 -0.52 -6.88 1.95
CA VAL A 145 -1.55 -7.90 2.16
C VAL A 145 -2.55 -7.48 3.23
N LEU A 146 -2.10 -6.91 4.35
CA LEU A 146 -3.01 -6.36 5.37
C LEU A 146 -3.87 -5.21 4.83
N PHE A 147 -3.34 -4.42 3.90
CA PHE A 147 -4.13 -3.38 3.23
C PHE A 147 -5.26 -4.00 2.40
N VAL A 148 -4.98 -5.04 1.61
CA VAL A 148 -6.03 -5.79 0.88
C VAL A 148 -7.10 -6.30 1.85
N LEU A 149 -6.70 -6.85 3.00
CA LEU A 149 -7.63 -7.33 4.02
C LEU A 149 -8.49 -6.20 4.59
N SER A 150 -7.88 -5.08 4.97
CA SER A 150 -8.58 -3.89 5.46
C SER A 150 -9.65 -3.42 4.47
N ASP A 151 -9.29 -3.23 3.21
CA ASP A 151 -10.19 -2.73 2.17
C ASP A 151 -11.31 -3.72 1.84
N SER A 152 -11.02 -5.01 1.95
CA SER A 152 -12.03 -6.05 1.81
C SER A 152 -13.05 -5.97 2.94
N ILE A 153 -12.62 -5.70 4.18
CA ILE A 153 -13.54 -5.48 5.31
C ILE A 153 -14.36 -4.20 5.07
N VAL A 154 -13.77 -3.12 4.57
CA VAL A 154 -14.51 -1.88 4.21
C VAL A 154 -15.61 -2.17 3.19
N ALA A 155 -15.28 -2.85 2.09
CA ALA A 155 -16.24 -3.14 1.03
C ALA A 155 -17.36 -4.09 1.49
N LEU A 156 -17.01 -5.13 2.26
CA LEU A 156 -17.98 -6.07 2.83
C LEU A 156 -18.89 -5.39 3.86
N SER A 157 -18.33 -4.55 4.73
CA SER A 157 -19.11 -3.78 5.71
C SER A 157 -20.01 -2.73 5.05
N ARG A 158 -19.63 -2.20 3.88
CA ARG A 158 -20.43 -1.20 3.17
C ARG A 158 -21.60 -1.82 2.42
N PHE A 159 -21.39 -2.96 1.76
CA PHE A 159 -22.36 -3.48 0.79
C PHE A 159 -23.02 -4.81 1.18
N VAL A 160 -22.41 -5.63 2.05
CA VAL A 160 -22.89 -6.99 2.31
C VAL A 160 -23.44 -7.14 3.73
N PHE A 161 -22.63 -6.87 4.75
CA PHE A 161 -23.03 -7.01 6.17
C PHE A 161 -22.56 -5.80 6.99
N PRO A 162 -23.42 -4.78 7.19
CA PRO A 162 -23.06 -3.61 7.97
C PRO A 162 -22.96 -3.96 9.46
N LEU A 163 -21.74 -4.19 9.93
CA LEU A 163 -21.45 -4.57 11.31
C LEU A 163 -20.70 -3.43 12.02
N PRO A 164 -21.26 -2.84 13.10
CA PRO A 164 -20.62 -1.73 13.84
C PRO A 164 -19.20 -2.06 14.36
N ALA A 165 -18.96 -3.32 14.72
CA ALA A 165 -17.66 -3.81 15.20
C ALA A 165 -16.56 -3.82 14.13
N MET A 166 -16.91 -3.71 12.84
CA MET A 166 -15.93 -3.77 11.75
C MET A 166 -15.05 -2.53 11.69
N ASN A 167 -15.50 -1.38 12.19
CA ASN A 167 -14.70 -0.15 12.19
C ASN A 167 -13.38 -0.31 12.94
N PHE A 168 -13.38 -1.03 14.07
CA PHE A 168 -12.15 -1.32 14.80
C PHE A 168 -11.22 -2.24 14.00
N ALA A 169 -11.77 -3.31 13.40
CA ALA A 169 -10.99 -4.25 12.60
C ALA A 169 -10.38 -3.60 11.34
N ILE A 170 -11.15 -2.72 10.67
CA ILE A 170 -10.69 -1.90 9.55
C ILE A 170 -9.50 -1.06 10.00
N MET A 171 -9.67 -0.25 11.04
CA MET A 171 -8.61 0.67 11.48
C MET A 171 -7.38 -0.08 12.01
N ALA A 172 -7.55 -1.18 12.73
CA ALA A 172 -6.42 -1.97 13.23
C ALA A 172 -5.60 -2.60 12.10
N THR A 173 -6.26 -3.24 11.13
CA THR A 173 -5.58 -3.84 9.97
C THR A 173 -4.95 -2.78 9.07
N TYR A 174 -5.66 -1.68 8.81
CA TYR A 174 -5.19 -0.54 8.03
C TYR A 174 -3.97 0.16 8.64
N LEU A 175 -4.03 0.56 9.92
CA LEU A 175 -2.93 1.25 10.57
C LEU A 175 -1.69 0.35 10.67
N PHE A 176 -1.89 -0.94 10.91
CA PHE A 176 -0.79 -1.89 10.93
C PHE A 176 -0.20 -2.12 9.54
N ALA A 177 -1.03 -2.20 8.50
CA ALA A 177 -0.60 -2.23 7.11
C ALA A 177 0.31 -1.04 6.77
N GLN A 178 -0.16 0.17 7.08
CA GLN A 178 0.54 1.42 6.85
C GLN A 178 1.87 1.49 7.60
N TYR A 179 1.87 1.12 8.88
CA TYR A 179 3.08 1.05 9.69
C TYR A 179 4.12 0.12 9.08
N LEU A 180 3.72 -1.09 8.64
CA LEU A 180 4.64 -2.06 8.05
C LEU A 180 5.20 -1.59 6.71
N ILE A 181 4.39 -0.96 5.85
CA ILE A 181 4.88 -0.39 4.58
C ILE A 181 5.92 0.70 4.85
N VAL A 182 5.64 1.62 5.78
CA VAL A 182 6.56 2.71 6.15
C VAL A 182 7.84 2.15 6.79
N LYS A 183 7.73 1.19 7.72
CA LYS A 183 8.88 0.50 8.34
C LYS A 183 9.73 -0.19 7.28
N GLY A 184 9.12 -0.86 6.33
CA GLY A 184 9.81 -1.47 5.21
C GLY A 184 10.59 -0.47 4.37
N CYS A 185 10.07 0.74 4.17
CA CYS A 185 10.80 1.83 3.51
C CYS A 185 11.99 2.33 4.33
N VAL A 186 11.84 2.46 5.65
CA VAL A 186 12.95 2.84 6.54
C VAL A 186 14.06 1.79 6.49
N LEU A 187 13.71 0.50 6.53
CA LEU A 187 14.68 -0.59 6.40
C LEU A 187 15.35 -0.68 5.02
N ALA A 188 14.80 0.02 4.01
CA ALA A 188 15.39 0.12 2.68
C ALA A 188 16.46 1.22 2.56
N THR A 189 16.86 1.88 3.65
CA THR A 189 18.07 2.73 3.66
C THR A 189 19.30 1.84 3.77
N PRO A 190 20.27 1.92 2.85
CA PRO A 190 21.57 1.29 3.03
C PRO A 190 22.20 1.77 4.35
N VAL A 191 22.75 0.85 5.13
CA VAL A 191 23.67 1.21 6.21
C VAL A 191 24.98 1.61 5.53
N GLU A 192 25.33 2.90 5.55
CA GLU A 192 26.67 3.32 5.16
C GLU A 192 27.70 2.62 6.07
N PRO A 193 28.76 2.02 5.52
CA PRO A 193 29.84 1.48 6.34
C PRO A 193 30.43 2.61 7.22
N PRO A 194 30.87 2.31 8.46
CA PRO A 194 31.44 3.31 9.38
C PRO A 194 32.62 4.12 8.82
N GLU A 195 33.33 3.59 7.82
CA GLU A 195 34.61 4.11 7.33
C GLU A 195 34.52 5.44 6.55
N LEU A 196 33.34 5.83 6.07
CA LEU A 196 33.16 7.08 5.31
C LEU A 196 32.84 8.31 6.18
N ARG A 197 32.91 8.17 7.52
CA ARG A 197 32.71 9.26 8.48
C ARG A 197 33.98 9.97 8.93
N MET A 198 35.14 9.66 8.37
CA MET A 198 36.34 10.44 8.69
C MET A 198 36.28 11.79 7.95
N PRO A 199 36.35 12.93 8.65
CA PRO A 199 36.59 14.20 7.99
C PRO A 199 37.91 14.07 7.24
N LEU A 200 37.92 14.46 5.96
CA LEU A 200 39.16 14.60 5.20
C LEU A 200 40.11 15.46 6.04
N SER A 201 41.20 14.87 6.53
CA SER A 201 42.27 15.63 7.19
C SER A 201 42.65 16.76 6.23
N PRO A 202 42.69 18.03 6.67
CA PRO A 202 43.32 19.05 5.86
C PRO A 202 44.76 18.59 5.68
N ALA A 203 45.13 18.32 4.43
CA ALA A 203 46.51 18.06 4.06
C ALA A 203 47.33 19.27 4.51
N ALA A 204 48.22 19.05 5.47
CA ALA A 204 49.16 20.05 5.93
C ALA A 204 50.04 20.45 4.74
N ALA A 205 50.01 21.75 4.43
CA ALA A 205 50.93 22.44 3.54
C ALA A 205 52.32 22.57 4.18
#